data_AF-A0A645GSB3-F1
#
_entry.id   AF-A0A645GSB3-F1
#
_cell.length_a   1.000
_cell.length_b   1.000
_cell.length_c   1.000
_cell.angle_alpha   90.00
_cell.angle_beta   90.00
_cell.angle_gamma   90.00
#
_symmetry.space_group_name_H-M   'P 1'
#
loop_
_entity.id
_entity.type
_entity.pdbx_description
1 polymer ?
#
loop_
_entity_poly.entity_id
_entity_poly.type
_entity_poly.pdbx_seq_one_letter_code
_entity_poly.pdbx_strand_id
1 'polypeptide(L)' 'MIYVAMFDEIDEATAIFKIAHEVPVGESKFVPVDSELETDHYLWLTGMAKKMLNKKIPFSWKQPVREKL' A
#
# COMPACT_ATOMS: atom_id res chain seq x y z
N MET A 1 18.64 -4.71 -4.10
CA MET A 1 17.97 -3.39 -4.05
C MET A 1 16.59 -3.57 -4.65
N ILE A 2 15.56 -2.97 -4.07
CA ILE A 2 14.19 -2.96 -4.63
C ILE A 2 13.80 -1.49 -4.76
N TYR A 3 13.25 -1.12 -5.91
CA TYR A 3 12.69 0.20 -6.15
C TYR A 3 11.16 0.08 -6.18
N VAL A 4 10.46 1.04 -5.58
CA VAL A 4 9.00 1.12 -5.56
C VAL A 4 8.60 2.44 -6.22
N ALA A 5 7.98 2.35 -7.39
CA ALA A 5 7.53 3.49 -8.18
C ALA A 5 6.01 3.62 -8.04
N MET A 6 5.46 4.62 -7.34
CA MET A 6 6.14 5.71 -6.62
C MET A 6 5.53 5.95 -5.23
N PHE A 7 6.10 6.89 -4.47
CA PHE A 7 5.53 7.22 -3.17
C PHE A 7 4.18 7.93 -3.33
N ASP A 8 4.10 8.92 -4.24
CA ASP A 8 3.03 9.92 -4.29
C ASP A 8 2.41 10.23 -5.66
N GLU A 9 2.75 9.49 -6.72
CA GLU A 9 2.16 9.67 -8.06
C GLU A 9 0.72 9.11 -8.11
N ILE A 10 -0.26 9.97 -7.79
CA ILE A 10 -1.69 9.59 -7.68
C ILE A 10 -2.34 9.46 -9.05
N ASP A 11 -2.03 10.37 -9.96
CA ASP A 11 -2.57 10.43 -11.32
C ASP A 11 -2.15 9.24 -12.18
N GLU A 12 -1.00 8.64 -11.90
CA GLU A 12 -0.55 7.37 -12.49
C GLU A 12 -1.02 6.11 -11.71
N ALA A 13 -1.73 6.29 -10.60
CA ALA A 13 -2.16 5.22 -9.70
C ALA A 13 -1.01 4.34 -9.16
N THR A 14 0.15 4.96 -8.90
CA THR A 14 1.33 4.25 -8.37
C THR A 14 1.70 4.62 -6.93
N ALA A 15 1.04 5.62 -6.35
CA ALA A 15 1.26 6.05 -4.97
C ALA A 15 1.06 4.92 -3.94
N ILE A 16 1.99 4.81 -2.97
CA ILE A 16 1.92 3.86 -1.85
C ILE A 16 1.65 4.52 -0.50
N PHE A 17 1.58 5.86 -0.43
CA PHE A 17 1.21 6.57 0.81
C PHE A 17 -0.25 6.26 1.21
N LYS A 18 -0.67 6.74 2.39
CA LYS A 18 -2.02 6.46 2.90
C LYS A 18 -3.13 7.06 2.03
N ILE A 19 -4.11 6.24 1.65
CA ILE A 19 -5.28 6.65 0.85
C ILE A 19 -6.57 6.47 1.64
N ALA A 20 -7.58 7.29 1.35
CA ALA A 20 -8.81 7.36 2.14
C ALA A 20 -9.91 6.41 1.64
N HIS A 21 -10.76 5.96 2.56
CA HIS A 21 -12.02 5.25 2.23
C HIS A 21 -13.10 6.20 1.72
N GLU A 22 -13.10 7.43 2.22
CA GLU A 22 -14.00 8.48 1.81
C GLU A 22 -13.19 9.53 1.04
N VAL A 23 -13.58 9.77 -0.21
CA VAL A 23 -12.88 10.68 -1.11
C VAL A 23 -13.82 11.77 -1.61
N PRO A 24 -13.31 12.95 -1.98
CA PRO A 24 -14.14 14.01 -2.55
C PRO A 24 -14.90 13.53 -3.77
N VAL A 25 -16.16 13.94 -3.86
CA VAL A 25 -17.03 13.71 -5.02
C VAL A 25 -17.22 15.04 -5.74
N GLY A 26 -16.93 15.10 -7.04
CA GLY A 26 -17.02 16.33 -7.83
C GLY A 26 -16.52 16.15 -9.26
N GLU A 27 -16.03 17.24 -9.87
CA GLU A 27 -15.48 17.22 -11.23
C GLU A 27 -14.24 16.31 -11.35
N SER A 28 -13.38 16.31 -10.33
CA SER A 28 -12.26 15.39 -10.21
C SER A 28 -12.72 14.02 -9.70
N LYS A 29 -12.18 12.95 -10.30
CA LYS A 29 -12.47 11.58 -9.91
C LYS A 29 -11.37 11.05 -9.00
N PHE A 30 -11.77 10.54 -7.84
CA PHE A 30 -10.88 9.84 -6.91
C PHE A 30 -11.37 8.41 -6.73
N VAL A 31 -10.42 7.49 -6.55
CA VAL A 31 -10.70 6.08 -6.24
C VAL A 31 -10.45 5.89 -4.75
N PRO A 32 -11.47 5.53 -3.95
CA PRO A 32 -11.27 5.20 -2.55
C PRO A 32 -10.50 3.89 -2.42
N VAL A 33 -9.81 3.70 -1.30
CA VAL A 33 -9.24 2.40 -0.96
C VAL A 33 -10.35 1.37 -0.77
N ASP A 34 -10.07 0.12 -1.14
CA ASP A 34 -10.97 -1.00 -0.88
C ASP A 34 -11.37 -1.02 0.60
N SER A 35 -12.67 -1.18 0.86
CA SER A 35 -13.26 -1.17 2.20
C SER A 35 -12.66 -2.22 3.14
N GLU A 36 -12.11 -3.31 2.59
CA GLU A 36 -11.49 -4.36 3.39
C GLU A 36 -10.05 -4.05 3.80
N LEU A 37 -9.41 -3.06 3.15
CA LEU A 37 -8.01 -2.70 3.34
C LEU A 37 -7.86 -1.49 4.24
N GLU A 38 -6.86 -1.51 5.12
CA GLU A 38 -6.49 -0.33 5.89
C GLU A 38 -5.90 0.76 4.99
N THR A 39 -6.09 2.04 5.35
CA THR A 39 -5.62 3.21 4.57
C THR A 39 -4.13 3.19 4.22
N ASP A 40 -3.29 2.52 5.01
CA ASP A 40 -1.84 2.40 4.82
C ASP A 40 -1.40 1.07 4.19
N HIS A 41 -2.30 0.30 3.57
CA HIS A 41 -2.05 -1.07 3.13
C HIS A 41 -0.77 -1.23 2.27
N TYR A 42 -0.59 -0.39 1.24
CA TYR A 42 0.57 -0.47 0.34
C TYR A 42 1.88 -0.03 1.02
N LEU A 43 1.81 0.96 1.92
CA LEU A 43 2.94 1.36 2.76
C LEU A 43 3.36 0.21 3.68
N TRP A 44 2.39 -0.52 4.24
CA TRP A 44 2.64 -1.68 5.09
C TRP A 44 3.26 -2.86 4.32
N LEU A 45 2.74 -3.18 3.13
CA LEU A 45 3.34 -4.21 2.26
C LEU A 45 4.79 -3.88 1.92
N THR A 46 5.08 -2.62 1.62
CA THR A 46 6.45 -2.13 1.38
C THR A 46 7.34 -2.34 2.61
N GLY A 47 6.81 -2.08 3.82
CA GLY A 47 7.47 -2.38 5.08
C GLY A 47 7.76 -3.88 5.28
N MET A 48 6.82 -4.76 4.90
CA MET A 48 7.01 -6.22 4.96
C MET A 48 8.08 -6.70 3.97
N ALA A 49 8.08 -6.18 2.74
CA ALA A 49 9.13 -6.44 1.75
C ALA A 49 10.51 -6.01 2.28
N LYS A 50 10.62 -4.84 2.93
CA LYS A 50 11.85 -4.38 3.58
C LYS A 50 12.29 -5.31 4.72
N LYS A 51 11.36 -5.87 5.52
CA LYS A 51 11.71 -6.85 6.56
C LYS A 51 12.28 -8.13 5.95
N MET A 52 11.68 -8.65 4.88
CA MET A 52 12.18 -9.83 4.15
C MET A 52 13.56 -9.55 3.54
N LEU A 53 13.73 -8.41 2.86
CA LEU A 53 14.99 -8.01 2.24
C LEU A 53 16.15 -7.93 3.26
N ASN A 54 15.86 -7.45 4.47
CA ASN A 54 16.81 -7.37 5.57
C ASN A 54 16.92 -8.65 6.39
N LYS A 55 16.33 -9.77 5.94
CA LYS A 55 16.33 -11.08 6.63
C LYS A 55 15.77 -11.03 8.07
N LYS A 56 14.92 -10.04 8.38
CA LYS A 56 14.24 -9.93 9.68
C LYS A 56 13.07 -10.91 9.81
N ILE A 57 12.51 -11.32 8.68
CA ILE A 57 11.49 -12.38 8.56
C ILE A 57 11.84 -13.26 7.35
N PRO A 58 11.42 -14.53 7.30
CA PRO A 58 11.63 -15.39 6.15
C PRO A 58 11.02 -14.82 4.88
N PHE A 59 11.66 -15.06 3.74
CA PHE A 59 11.07 -14.79 2.45
C PHE A 59 9.85 -15.70 2.22
N SER A 60 8.82 -15.16 1.58
CA SER A 60 7.58 -15.86 1.23
C SER A 60 7.15 -15.45 -0.17
N TRP A 61 6.68 -16.43 -0.94
CA TRP A 61 6.00 -16.20 -2.22
C TRP A 61 4.53 -15.79 -2.07
N LYS A 62 3.97 -15.94 -0.86
CA LYS A 62 2.62 -15.48 -0.53
C LYS A 62 2.68 -14.05 -0.02
N GLN A 63 1.73 -13.23 -0.47
CA GLN A 63 1.53 -11.88 0.07
C GLN A 63 1.30 -11.96 1.59
N PRO A 64 1.92 -11.08 2.39
CA PRO A 64 1.64 -10.97 3.82
C PRO A 64 0.16 -10.69 4.08
N VAL A 65 -0.42 -11.37 5.07
CA VAL A 65 -1.78 -11.11 5.55
C VAL A 65 -1.69 -10.26 6.82
N ARG A 66 -2.46 -9.17 6.87
CA ARG A 66 -2.55 -8.34 8.07
C ARG A 66 -3.67 -8.90 8.95
N GLU A 67 -3.32 -9.38 10.14
CA GLU A 67 -4.31 -9.75 11.16
C GLU A 67 -5.03 -8.47 11.62
N LYS A 68 -6.37 -8.47 11.55
CA LYS A 68 -7.19 -7.42 12.15
C LYS A 68 -7.30 -7.72 13.65
N LEU A 69 -7.00 -6.71 14.47
CA LEU A 69 -7.17 -6.78 15.93
C LEU A 69 -8.65 -6.84 16.31
#